data_AF-A0A560J8T0-F1
#
_entry.id   AF-A0A560J8T0-F1
#
_cell.length_a   1.000
_cell.length_b   1.000
_cell.length_c   1.000
_cell.angle_alpha   90.00
_cell.angle_beta   90.00
_cell.angle_gamma   90.00
#
_symmetry.space_group_name_H-M   'P 1'
#
loop_
_entity.id
_entity.type
_entity.pdbx_description
1 polymer ?
#
loop_
_entity_poly.entity_id
_entity_poly.type
_entity_poly.pdbx_seq_one_letter_code
_entity_poly.pdbx_strand_id
1 'polypeptide(L)'
;MRMENRRGLFSPWRRTTLAAALTTALVPALFPPAARAQTTTSGVSAEAIRDAVRDQLKAEDIGHGFETLGVFGGTPDASAARYSSNEITLHGYKLPITHSFRDKDDTDSVAPYLEVTLGYETAWHQTALGADTGAPDVVKENYKSYSALGGFGLDIPIGGSTSVRPVALGGYTRIRGSGEFAGPNADLLRESTGGILTSMRIDSFLAGGGVEVLHERALADGLRLHLMGRFSEFADIPSRVSDPSLKSTGSFGFATVNAQLDGPLGHLFADDLRWIAFSRGNILIGSQQDFLGFDKFLEVGGGLEVVTPHLGYGIEGVTLRGSAIIGNGVRGWTIGLGLAF
;
A
#
# COMPACT_ATOMS: atom_id res chain seq x y z
N MET A 1 34.30 21.45 -18.32
CA MET A 1 33.88 20.03 -18.25
C MET A 1 32.37 20.05 -17.97
N ARG A 2 31.55 19.94 -19.03
CA ARG A 2 30.09 20.07 -18.98
C ARG A 2 29.51 18.71 -18.59
N MET A 3 28.83 18.60 -17.45
CA MET A 3 28.02 17.44 -17.13
C MET A 3 26.75 17.48 -17.98
N GLU A 4 26.67 16.50 -18.87
CA GLU A 4 25.59 16.28 -19.81
C GLU A 4 24.42 15.61 -19.07
N ASN A 5 23.30 16.32 -19.07
CA ASN A 5 22.08 15.97 -18.36
C ASN A 5 21.37 14.84 -19.12
N ARG A 6 21.67 13.57 -18.79
CA ARG A 6 20.93 12.41 -19.28
C ARG A 6 19.54 12.39 -18.64
N ARG A 7 18.59 13.07 -19.28
CA ARG A 7 17.16 12.82 -19.09
C ARG A 7 16.89 11.36 -19.46
N GLY A 8 16.64 10.53 -18.46
CA GLY A 8 16.12 9.19 -18.66
C GLY A 8 14.78 9.29 -19.39
N LEU A 9 14.72 8.67 -20.57
CA LEU A 9 13.50 8.34 -21.28
C LEU A 9 12.67 7.39 -20.39
N PHE A 10 11.75 7.95 -19.61
CA PHE A 10 10.70 7.18 -18.97
C PHE A 10 9.59 6.92 -19.98
N SER A 11 9.23 5.64 -20.11
CA SER A 11 8.34 5.11 -21.14
C SER A 11 6.91 5.66 -21.03
N PRO A 12 6.35 6.27 -22.09
CA PRO A 12 4.93 6.67 -22.17
C PRO A 12 3.95 5.49 -22.35
N TRP A 13 4.40 4.22 -22.28
CA TRP A 13 3.64 3.07 -22.73
C TRP A 13 2.50 2.57 -21.82
N ARG A 14 2.38 3.04 -20.56
CA ARG A 14 1.40 2.49 -19.60
C ARG A 14 0.19 3.36 -19.27
N ARG A 15 0.18 4.65 -19.64
CA ARG A 15 -1.09 5.40 -19.78
C ARG A 15 -2.02 4.75 -20.80
N THR A 16 -1.45 3.90 -21.64
CA THR A 16 -2.07 3.16 -22.71
C THR A 16 -2.64 1.82 -22.28
N THR A 17 -2.50 1.25 -21.08
CA THR A 17 -2.90 -0.16 -20.90
C THR A 17 -4.39 -0.37 -20.66
N LEU A 18 -5.00 0.27 -19.66
CA LEU A 18 -6.47 0.20 -19.48
C LEU A 18 -7.21 1.03 -20.53
N ALA A 19 -6.60 2.16 -20.92
CA ALA A 19 -7.02 2.97 -22.05
C ALA A 19 -6.98 2.17 -23.35
N ALA A 20 -5.86 1.55 -23.71
CA ALA A 20 -5.80 0.72 -24.91
C ALA A 20 -6.53 -0.60 -24.73
N ALA A 21 -6.80 -1.14 -23.54
CA ALA A 21 -7.69 -2.29 -23.37
C ALA A 21 -9.12 -1.90 -23.75
N LEU A 22 -9.59 -0.76 -23.24
CA LEU A 22 -10.86 -0.18 -23.66
C LEU A 22 -10.84 0.17 -25.15
N THR A 23 -9.77 0.78 -25.66
CA THR A 23 -9.66 1.18 -27.07
C THR A 23 -9.50 -0.03 -28.00
N THR A 24 -8.77 -1.08 -27.62
CA THR A 24 -8.59 -2.32 -28.40
C THR A 24 -9.75 -3.29 -28.25
N ALA A 25 -10.56 -3.20 -27.19
CA ALA A 25 -11.85 -3.88 -27.12
C ALA A 25 -12.92 -3.14 -27.94
N LEU A 26 -12.93 -1.79 -27.89
CA LEU A 26 -13.94 -0.97 -28.56
C LEU A 26 -13.68 -0.83 -30.06
N VAL A 27 -12.44 -0.68 -30.53
CA VAL A 27 -12.13 -0.44 -31.95
C VAL A 27 -12.54 -1.61 -32.86
N PRO A 28 -12.18 -2.88 -32.62
CA PRO A 28 -12.59 -3.98 -33.48
C PRO A 28 -14.08 -4.33 -33.33
N ALA A 29 -14.68 -4.00 -32.19
CA ALA A 29 -16.10 -4.20 -31.98
C ALA A 29 -16.93 -3.13 -32.72
N LEU A 30 -16.54 -1.85 -32.64
CA LEU A 30 -17.20 -0.74 -33.31
C LEU A 30 -16.91 -0.69 -34.83
N PHE A 31 -15.78 -1.28 -35.26
CA PHE A 31 -15.37 -1.35 -36.66
C PHE A 31 -14.94 -2.77 -37.05
N PRO A 32 -15.89 -3.70 -37.26
CA PRO A 32 -15.55 -5.03 -37.78
C PRO A 32 -14.87 -4.90 -39.16
N PRO A 33 -13.87 -5.75 -39.48
CA PRO A 33 -13.19 -5.72 -40.77
C PRO A 33 -14.21 -5.94 -41.89
N ALA A 34 -14.18 -5.06 -42.89
CA ALA A 34 -15.10 -5.05 -44.02
C ALA A 34 -14.93 -6.32 -44.88
N ALA A 35 -15.60 -7.41 -44.48
CA ALA A 35 -15.73 -8.62 -45.26
C ALA A 35 -17.22 -8.99 -45.39
N ARG A 36 -17.77 -8.65 -46.56
CA ARG A 36 -19.01 -9.16 -47.18
C ARG A 36 -20.29 -9.19 -46.32
N ALA A 37 -21.09 -8.16 -46.50
CA ALA A 37 -22.55 -8.19 -46.67
C ALA A 37 -23.30 -9.41 -46.11
N GLN A 38 -23.67 -9.33 -44.83
CA GLN A 38 -24.98 -9.76 -44.33
C GLN A 38 -25.49 -8.69 -43.37
N THR A 39 -26.66 -8.15 -43.67
CA THR A 39 -27.45 -7.28 -42.80
C THR A 39 -27.90 -8.05 -41.56
N THR A 40 -27.05 -8.04 -40.54
CA THR A 40 -27.46 -8.07 -39.14
C THR A 40 -26.82 -6.87 -38.49
N THR A 41 -27.63 -6.03 -37.85
CA THR A 41 -27.23 -5.00 -36.90
C THR A 41 -26.41 -5.66 -35.79
N SER A 42 -25.12 -5.88 -36.04
CA SER A 42 -24.15 -6.38 -35.07
C SER A 42 -23.63 -5.18 -34.31
N GLY A 43 -24.50 -4.64 -33.44
CA GLY A 43 -24.04 -3.77 -32.37
C GLY A 43 -23.03 -4.55 -31.54
N VAL A 44 -21.98 -3.86 -31.09
CA VAL A 44 -21.02 -4.40 -30.14
C VAL A 44 -21.77 -5.04 -28.98
N SER A 45 -21.59 -6.35 -28.78
CA SER A 45 -22.21 -7.01 -27.64
C SER A 45 -21.46 -6.62 -26.36
N ALA A 46 -22.23 -6.37 -25.29
CA ALA A 46 -21.67 -6.07 -23.97
C ALA A 46 -20.75 -7.22 -23.49
N GLU A 47 -21.07 -8.45 -23.87
CA GLU A 47 -20.28 -9.65 -23.59
C GLU A 47 -18.91 -9.61 -24.27
N ALA A 48 -18.80 -9.18 -25.53
CA ALA A 48 -17.52 -9.10 -26.22
C ALA A 48 -16.59 -8.07 -25.58
N ILE A 49 -17.12 -6.92 -25.16
CA ILE A 49 -16.36 -5.93 -24.39
C ILE A 49 -15.92 -6.53 -23.06
N ARG A 50 -16.84 -7.18 -22.35
CA ARG A 50 -16.54 -7.79 -21.05
C ARG A 50 -15.42 -8.80 -21.14
N ASP A 51 -15.47 -9.70 -22.12
CA ASP A 51 -14.46 -10.75 -22.29
C ASP A 51 -13.11 -10.16 -22.69
N ALA A 52 -13.08 -9.15 -23.57
CA ALA A 52 -11.84 -8.43 -23.89
C ALA A 52 -11.21 -7.75 -22.65
N VAL A 53 -12.03 -7.11 -21.81
CA VAL A 53 -11.55 -6.52 -20.55
C VAL A 53 -11.03 -7.61 -19.61
N ARG A 54 -11.73 -8.74 -19.47
CA ARG A 54 -11.28 -9.86 -18.64
C ARG A 54 -9.94 -10.43 -19.10
N ASP A 55 -9.77 -10.60 -20.40
CA ASP A 55 -8.54 -11.15 -20.97
C ASP A 55 -7.37 -10.20 -20.76
N GLN A 56 -7.59 -8.90 -20.88
CA GLN A 56 -6.57 -7.92 -20.53
C GLN A 56 -6.20 -7.98 -19.04
N LEU A 57 -7.18 -8.00 -18.14
CA LEU A 57 -6.91 -8.01 -16.70
C LEU A 57 -6.09 -9.23 -16.28
N LYS A 58 -6.34 -10.38 -16.92
CA LYS A 58 -5.53 -11.59 -16.74
C LYS A 58 -4.14 -11.44 -17.34
N ALA A 59 -4.03 -10.86 -18.54
CA ALA A 59 -2.73 -10.67 -19.20
C ALA A 59 -1.81 -9.71 -18.43
N GLU A 60 -2.39 -8.72 -17.74
CA GLU A 60 -1.67 -7.73 -16.94
C GLU A 60 -1.59 -8.07 -15.45
N ASP A 61 -2.20 -9.17 -15.01
CA ASP A 61 -2.26 -9.59 -13.60
C ASP A 61 -2.75 -8.47 -12.65
N ILE A 62 -3.76 -7.73 -13.09
CA ILE A 62 -4.29 -6.58 -12.34
C ILE A 62 -4.89 -7.00 -11.00
N GLY A 63 -5.36 -8.25 -10.88
CA GLY A 63 -5.78 -8.84 -9.61
C GLY A 63 -4.69 -8.73 -8.54
N HIS A 64 -3.45 -9.13 -8.87
CA HIS A 64 -2.30 -9.04 -7.96
C HIS A 64 -1.95 -7.59 -7.56
N GLY A 65 -2.18 -6.64 -8.48
CA GLY A 65 -2.06 -5.21 -8.21
C GLY A 65 -3.05 -4.71 -7.16
N PHE A 66 -4.31 -5.15 -7.22
CA PHE A 66 -5.29 -4.82 -6.18
C PHE A 66 -4.97 -5.48 -4.85
N GLU A 67 -4.51 -6.72 -4.85
CA GLU A 67 -4.02 -7.43 -3.66
C GLU A 67 -2.89 -6.65 -2.99
N THR A 68 -1.95 -6.13 -3.80
CA THR A 68 -0.86 -5.28 -3.34
C THR A 68 -1.36 -4.05 -2.56
N LEU A 69 -2.41 -3.36 -3.03
CA LEU A 69 -3.05 -2.28 -2.25
C LEU A 69 -3.65 -2.80 -0.93
N GLY A 70 -4.28 -3.97 -0.96
CA GLY A 70 -4.81 -4.65 0.22
C GLY A 70 -3.77 -4.79 1.33
N VAL A 71 -2.66 -5.43 1.00
CA VAL A 71 -1.60 -5.77 1.95
C VAL A 71 -0.78 -4.54 2.34
N PHE A 72 -0.47 -3.65 1.39
CA PHE A 72 0.29 -2.43 1.66
C PHE A 72 -0.39 -1.57 2.72
N GLY A 73 -1.71 -1.41 2.64
CA GLY A 73 -2.50 -0.69 3.64
C GLY A 73 -2.56 -1.32 5.01
N GLY A 74 -2.41 -2.64 5.09
CA GLY A 74 -2.42 -3.36 6.36
C GLY A 74 -1.05 -3.49 7.02
N THR A 75 0.04 -3.30 6.27
CA THR A 75 1.39 -3.56 6.78
C THR A 75 1.78 -2.50 7.83
N PRO A 76 2.17 -2.89 9.06
CA PRO A 76 2.44 -1.95 10.17
C PRO A 76 3.53 -0.93 9.85
N ASP A 77 4.57 -1.36 9.12
CA ASP A 77 5.75 -0.54 8.87
C ASP A 77 5.59 0.43 7.69
N ALA A 78 4.67 0.11 6.78
CA ALA A 78 4.31 1.03 5.70
C ALA A 78 3.51 2.19 6.31
N SER A 79 3.87 3.42 5.99
CA SER A 79 3.32 4.57 6.70
C SER A 79 1.88 4.90 6.33
N ALA A 80 1.11 5.38 7.32
CA ALA A 80 -0.16 6.05 7.07
C ALA A 80 0.13 7.40 6.41
N ALA A 81 0.14 7.42 5.08
CA ALA A 81 0.61 8.55 4.31
C ALA A 81 -0.35 8.93 3.19
N ARG A 82 -0.17 10.16 2.72
CA ARG A 82 -0.57 10.52 1.37
C ARG A 82 0.60 10.24 0.41
N TYR A 83 0.46 9.24 -0.46
CA TYR A 83 1.38 8.98 -1.56
C TYR A 83 0.85 9.59 -2.85
N SER A 84 1.74 10.19 -3.63
CA SER A 84 1.45 10.71 -4.96
C SER A 84 2.54 10.20 -5.91
N SER A 85 2.13 9.40 -6.88
CA SER A 85 2.93 9.04 -8.04
C SER A 85 2.37 9.70 -9.31
N ASN A 86 3.02 9.46 -10.45
CA ASN A 86 2.49 9.89 -11.75
C ASN A 86 1.27 9.08 -12.20
N GLU A 87 1.01 7.95 -11.52
CA GLU A 87 0.00 6.96 -11.90
C GLU A 87 -1.17 6.98 -10.92
N ILE A 88 -0.91 7.07 -9.62
CA ILE A 88 -1.93 6.91 -8.59
C ILE A 88 -1.65 7.84 -7.42
N THR A 89 -2.73 8.33 -6.80
CA THR A 89 -2.64 8.99 -5.49
C THR A 89 -3.33 8.13 -4.46
N LEU A 90 -2.59 7.78 -3.41
CA LEU A 90 -3.02 6.87 -2.34
C LEU A 90 -3.09 7.65 -1.03
N HIS A 91 -4.17 7.48 -0.28
CA HIS A 91 -4.26 7.95 1.08
C HIS A 91 -4.44 6.73 1.98
N GLY A 92 -3.46 6.46 2.82
CA GLY A 92 -3.49 5.36 3.79
C GLY A 92 -3.65 5.88 5.22
N TYR A 93 -4.52 5.22 5.98
CA TYR A 93 -4.74 5.42 7.40
C TYR A 93 -4.51 4.09 8.10
N LYS A 94 -3.76 4.10 9.20
CA LYS A 94 -3.38 2.87 9.90
C LYS A 94 -3.42 3.06 11.40
N LEU A 95 -3.76 1.98 12.08
CA LEU A 95 -3.71 1.86 13.53
C LEU A 95 -2.94 0.58 13.89
N PRO A 96 -1.60 0.65 14.02
CA PRO A 96 -0.81 -0.44 14.52
C PRO A 96 -0.91 -0.51 16.05
N ILE A 97 -1.07 -1.71 16.58
CA ILE A 97 -1.10 -2.04 18.01
C ILE A 97 -0.14 -3.20 18.19
N THR A 98 0.87 -3.03 19.03
CA THR A 98 1.91 -4.03 19.29
C THR A 98 2.10 -4.20 20.78
N HIS A 99 2.34 -5.43 21.22
CA HIS A 99 2.64 -5.71 22.62
C HIS A 99 3.69 -6.82 22.71
N SER A 100 4.79 -6.51 23.39
CA SER A 100 5.76 -7.52 23.84
C SER A 100 5.46 -7.83 25.29
N PHE A 101 5.35 -9.11 25.63
CA PHE A 101 5.12 -9.58 27.00
C PHE A 101 6.43 -9.69 27.80
N ARG A 102 7.53 -9.14 27.27
CA ARG A 102 8.81 -9.07 27.98
C ARG A 102 8.68 -8.02 29.08
N ASP A 103 9.08 -8.40 30.29
CA ASP A 103 9.20 -7.44 31.38
C ASP A 103 10.35 -6.46 31.10
N LYS A 104 10.18 -5.17 31.45
CA LYS A 104 11.19 -4.13 31.18
C LYS A 104 12.53 -4.46 31.85
N ASP A 105 12.50 -5.21 32.96
CA ASP A 105 13.68 -5.62 33.74
C ASP A 105 14.28 -6.98 33.29
N ASP A 106 13.62 -7.70 32.37
CA ASP A 106 14.06 -9.00 31.88
C ASP A 106 14.71 -8.89 30.50
N THR A 107 16.04 -8.83 30.47
CA THR A 107 16.80 -8.68 29.22
C THR A 107 17.11 -10.00 28.52
N ASP A 108 16.91 -11.14 29.19
CA ASP A 108 17.50 -12.41 28.77
C ASP A 108 16.42 -13.45 28.40
N SER A 109 15.17 -13.26 28.83
CA SER A 109 14.10 -14.19 28.53
C SER A 109 13.45 -13.97 27.16
N VAL A 110 13.06 -15.10 26.58
CA VAL A 110 12.15 -15.14 25.44
C VAL A 110 10.75 -14.80 25.92
N ALA A 111 10.09 -13.86 25.25
CA ALA A 111 8.74 -13.45 25.59
C ALA A 111 7.79 -13.59 24.39
N PRO A 112 6.50 -13.87 24.59
CA PRO A 112 5.50 -13.74 23.54
C PRO A 112 5.44 -12.31 22.99
N TYR A 113 5.07 -12.19 21.72
CA TYR A 113 4.82 -10.92 21.03
C TYR A 113 3.52 -11.00 20.24
N LEU A 114 2.74 -9.93 20.27
CA LEU A 114 1.49 -9.78 19.53
C LEU A 114 1.50 -8.47 18.75
N GLU A 115 0.97 -8.52 17.54
CA GLU A 115 0.72 -7.32 16.73
C GLU A 115 -0.63 -7.41 16.02
N VAL A 116 -1.27 -6.25 15.86
CA VAL A 116 -2.49 -6.06 15.07
C VAL A 116 -2.38 -4.73 14.36
N THR A 117 -2.69 -4.67 13.07
CA THR A 117 -2.78 -3.44 12.31
C THR A 117 -4.10 -3.38 11.58
N LEU A 118 -4.85 -2.31 11.81
CA LEU A 118 -6.04 -1.98 11.04
C LEU A 118 -5.69 -0.90 10.02
N GLY A 119 -6.00 -1.16 8.75
CA GLY A 119 -5.71 -0.28 7.64
C GLY A 119 -6.96 0.14 6.87
N TYR A 120 -6.96 1.38 6.42
CA TYR A 120 -7.93 1.90 5.46
C TYR A 120 -7.17 2.70 4.40
N GLU A 121 -7.37 2.37 3.13
CA GLU A 121 -6.77 3.12 2.03
C GLU A 121 -7.78 3.54 0.99
N THR A 122 -7.52 4.70 0.38
CA THR A 122 -8.23 5.14 -0.81
C THR A 122 -7.25 5.45 -1.92
N ALA A 123 -7.53 4.94 -3.11
CA ALA A 123 -6.79 5.24 -4.32
C ALA A 123 -7.72 5.90 -5.34
N TRP A 124 -7.22 6.88 -6.07
CA TRP A 124 -7.95 7.49 -7.16
C TRP A 124 -7.08 7.64 -8.40
N HIS A 125 -7.69 7.37 -9.54
CA HIS A 125 -7.09 7.45 -10.86
C HIS A 125 -8.08 8.04 -11.85
N GLN A 126 -7.60 8.87 -12.79
CA GLN A 126 -8.42 9.42 -13.86
C GLN A 126 -7.62 9.39 -15.16
N THR A 127 -8.21 8.77 -16.18
CA THR A 127 -7.64 8.70 -17.53
C THR A 127 -8.59 9.32 -18.54
N ALA A 128 -8.05 10.19 -19.40
CA ALA A 128 -8.75 10.69 -20.56
C ALA A 128 -8.39 9.82 -21.78
N LEU A 129 -9.40 9.32 -22.50
CA LEU A 129 -9.21 8.42 -23.65
C LEU A 129 -9.22 9.15 -25.00
N GLY A 130 -9.66 10.42 -25.02
CA GLY A 130 -9.74 11.25 -26.22
C GLY A 130 -11.04 11.07 -27.01
N ALA A 131 -11.53 12.17 -27.60
CA ALA A 131 -12.89 12.27 -28.17
C ALA A 131 -13.11 11.51 -29.50
N ASP A 132 -12.04 11.10 -30.18
CA ASP A 132 -12.11 10.60 -31.57
C ASP A 132 -12.21 9.07 -31.68
N THR A 133 -12.38 8.36 -30.57
CA THR A 133 -12.29 6.88 -30.53
C THR A 133 -13.64 6.16 -30.49
N GLY A 134 -14.75 6.88 -30.30
CA GLY A 134 -16.05 6.29 -30.00
C GLY A 134 -16.12 5.61 -28.63
N ALA A 135 -15.06 5.71 -27.81
CA ALA A 135 -15.00 5.32 -26.41
C ALA A 135 -15.39 6.49 -25.48
N PRO A 136 -15.56 6.27 -24.17
CA PRO A 136 -15.80 7.33 -23.20
C PRO A 136 -14.62 8.30 -23.20
N ASP A 137 -14.90 9.60 -23.15
CA ASP A 137 -13.87 10.63 -23.10
C ASP A 137 -13.02 10.52 -21.82
N VAL A 138 -13.65 10.07 -20.73
CA VAL A 138 -13.03 10.01 -19.40
C VAL A 138 -13.45 8.73 -18.66
N VAL A 139 -12.45 8.10 -18.04
CA VAL A 139 -12.59 7.01 -17.06
C VAL A 139 -12.06 7.52 -15.72
N LYS A 140 -12.89 7.46 -14.67
CA LYS A 140 -12.48 7.74 -13.29
C LYS A 140 -12.61 6.47 -12.49
N GLU A 141 -11.57 6.11 -11.77
CA GLU A 141 -11.53 4.91 -10.94
C GLU A 141 -11.21 5.31 -9.50
N ASN A 142 -11.97 4.75 -8.57
CA ASN A 142 -11.78 4.93 -7.15
C ASN A 142 -11.75 3.57 -6.48
N TYR A 143 -10.70 3.31 -5.71
CA TYR A 143 -10.53 2.09 -4.95
C TYR A 143 -10.48 2.40 -3.46
N LYS A 144 -11.13 1.54 -2.68
CA LYS A 144 -11.10 1.57 -1.22
C LYS A 144 -10.63 0.22 -0.73
N SER A 145 -9.59 0.21 0.09
CA SER A 145 -9.06 -0.98 0.74
C SER A 145 -9.32 -0.90 2.24
N TYR A 146 -9.76 -2.02 2.82
CA TYR A 146 -9.85 -2.23 4.25
C TYR A 146 -9.01 -3.44 4.58
N SER A 147 -8.15 -3.34 5.58
CA SER A 147 -7.27 -4.43 5.97
C SER A 147 -7.22 -4.58 7.49
N ALA A 148 -7.11 -5.83 7.92
CA ALA A 148 -6.82 -6.20 9.29
C ALA A 148 -5.75 -7.27 9.25
N LEU A 149 -4.52 -6.90 9.61
CA LEU A 149 -3.39 -7.82 9.75
C LEU A 149 -3.12 -8.05 11.23
N GLY A 150 -2.63 -9.22 11.57
CA GLY A 150 -2.12 -9.52 12.89
C GLY A 150 -1.03 -10.55 12.85
N GLY A 151 -0.31 -10.64 13.96
CA GLY A 151 0.82 -11.53 14.10
C GLY A 151 0.98 -12.00 15.53
N PHE A 152 1.48 -13.23 15.66
CA PHE A 152 1.97 -13.78 16.91
C PHE A 152 3.40 -14.21 16.71
N GLY A 153 4.27 -13.82 17.63
CA GLY A 153 5.69 -14.08 17.54
C GLY A 153 6.34 -14.30 18.90
N LEU A 154 7.66 -14.42 18.85
CA LEU A 154 8.51 -14.52 20.02
C LEU A 154 9.53 -13.40 19.97
N ASP A 155 9.65 -12.61 21.03
CA ASP A 155 10.75 -11.68 21.22
C ASP A 155 11.92 -12.45 21.85
N ILE A 156 13.00 -12.62 21.08
CA ILE A 156 14.18 -13.40 21.47
C ILE A 156 15.36 -12.42 21.63
N PRO A 157 15.90 -12.23 22.85
CA PRO A 157 17.04 -11.36 23.04
C PRO A 157 18.31 -12.03 22.49
N ILE A 158 19.14 -11.24 21.81
CA ILE A 158 20.44 -11.64 21.27
C ILE A 158 21.49 -10.65 21.80
N GLY A 159 21.92 -10.88 23.04
CA GLY A 159 22.77 -9.96 23.79
C GLY A 159 21.97 -8.82 24.44
N GLY A 160 22.66 -7.90 25.12
CA GLY A 160 22.00 -6.94 26.01
C GLY A 160 21.27 -5.76 25.35
N SER A 161 21.24 -5.67 24.02
CA SER A 161 20.71 -4.50 23.31
C SER A 161 20.03 -4.84 21.98
N THR A 162 19.94 -6.13 21.64
CA THR A 162 19.41 -6.56 20.34
C THR A 162 18.39 -7.65 20.59
N SER A 163 17.28 -7.64 19.86
CA SER A 163 16.35 -8.75 19.83
C SER A 163 15.94 -9.10 18.41
N VAL A 164 15.52 -10.35 18.25
CA VAL A 164 14.98 -10.87 17.01
C VAL A 164 13.58 -11.41 17.27
N ARG A 165 12.66 -11.04 16.39
CA ARG A 165 11.25 -11.40 16.45
C ARG A 165 10.83 -12.16 15.20
N PRO A 166 10.88 -13.50 15.19
CA PRO A 166 10.10 -14.27 14.24
C PRO A 166 8.60 -14.10 14.55
N VAL A 167 7.81 -13.84 13.52
CA VAL A 167 6.36 -13.60 13.65
C VAL A 167 5.62 -14.42 12.60
N ALA A 168 4.61 -15.18 13.03
CA ALA A 168 3.61 -15.77 12.14
C ALA A 168 2.52 -14.74 11.89
N LEU A 169 2.20 -14.49 10.62
CA LEU A 169 1.32 -13.40 10.19
C LEU A 169 0.06 -13.93 9.55
N GLY A 170 -1.06 -13.23 9.75
CA GLY A 170 -2.33 -13.53 9.11
C GLY A 170 -3.21 -12.31 9.03
N GLY A 171 -4.22 -12.35 8.17
CA GLY A 171 -5.11 -11.22 8.05
C GLY A 171 -6.22 -11.38 7.05
N TYR A 172 -6.93 -10.28 6.87
CA TYR A 172 -8.03 -10.16 5.93
C TYR A 172 -7.97 -8.81 5.23
N THR A 173 -8.22 -8.81 3.94
CA THR A 173 -8.37 -7.59 3.14
C THR A 173 -9.69 -7.59 2.39
N ARG A 174 -10.23 -6.39 2.20
CA ARG A 174 -11.39 -6.13 1.36
C ARG A 174 -11.11 -4.90 0.51
N ILE A 175 -11.06 -5.11 -0.79
CA ILE A 175 -10.90 -4.06 -1.78
C ILE A 175 -12.24 -3.87 -2.49
N ARG A 176 -12.63 -2.62 -2.67
CA ARG A 176 -13.80 -2.20 -3.44
C ARG A 176 -13.38 -1.18 -4.47
N GLY A 177 -13.78 -1.38 -5.72
CA GLY A 177 -13.53 -0.44 -6.82
C GLY A 177 -14.83 0.09 -7.40
N SER A 178 -14.81 1.35 -7.82
CA SER A 178 -15.88 1.98 -8.57
C SER A 178 -15.31 2.79 -9.72
N GLY A 179 -15.65 2.39 -10.94
CA GLY A 179 -15.43 3.14 -12.17
C GLY A 179 -16.61 4.03 -12.53
N GLU A 180 -16.32 5.24 -13.00
CA GLU A 180 -17.27 6.15 -13.64
C GLU A 180 -16.79 6.45 -15.06
N PHE A 181 -17.69 6.34 -16.02
CA PHE A 181 -17.45 6.63 -17.43
C PHE A 181 -18.25 7.84 -17.86
N ALA A 182 -17.63 8.75 -18.61
CA ALA A 182 -18.29 9.90 -19.23
C ALA A 182 -17.93 9.99 -20.71
N GLY A 183 -18.91 10.32 -21.56
CA GLY A 183 -18.76 10.41 -23.01
C GLY A 183 -19.58 9.35 -23.78
N PRO A 184 -19.34 9.18 -25.08
CA PRO A 184 -20.01 8.18 -25.91
C PRO A 184 -19.87 6.76 -25.35
N ASN A 185 -20.92 5.95 -25.47
CA ASN A 185 -20.94 4.54 -25.04
C ASN A 185 -20.63 4.29 -23.55
N ALA A 186 -20.66 5.33 -22.71
CA ALA A 186 -20.41 5.21 -21.27
C ALA A 186 -21.37 4.23 -20.57
N ASP A 187 -22.63 4.18 -20.99
CA ASP A 187 -23.64 3.26 -20.42
C ASP A 187 -23.34 1.80 -20.79
N LEU A 188 -23.01 1.54 -22.05
CA LEU A 188 -22.60 0.21 -22.53
C LEU A 188 -21.35 -0.30 -21.81
N LEU A 189 -20.40 0.58 -21.53
CA LEU A 189 -19.20 0.24 -20.77
C LEU A 189 -19.47 0.01 -19.29
N ARG A 190 -20.34 0.83 -18.70
CA ARG A 190 -20.75 0.63 -17.31
C ARG A 190 -21.42 -0.72 -17.11
N GLU A 191 -22.28 -1.11 -18.04
CA GLU A 191 -22.97 -2.40 -18.06
C GLU A 191 -22.00 -3.56 -18.31
N SER A 192 -21.17 -3.47 -19.35
CA SER A 192 -20.25 -4.55 -19.72
C SER A 192 -19.14 -4.78 -18.68
N THR A 193 -18.69 -3.75 -17.98
CA THR A 193 -17.62 -3.83 -16.97
C THR A 193 -18.11 -3.95 -15.52
N GLY A 194 -19.41 -4.23 -15.33
CA GLY A 194 -20.03 -4.51 -14.03
C GLY A 194 -19.33 -5.63 -13.25
N GLY A 195 -18.98 -5.41 -11.99
CA GLY A 195 -18.19 -6.32 -11.17
C GLY A 195 -16.72 -6.43 -11.56
N ILE A 196 -16.23 -5.67 -12.54
CA ILE A 196 -14.84 -5.69 -13.01
C ILE A 196 -14.18 -4.34 -12.75
N LEU A 197 -14.64 -3.29 -13.45
CA LEU A 197 -14.18 -1.90 -13.27
C LEU A 197 -15.22 -1.09 -12.51
N THR A 198 -16.50 -1.35 -12.76
CA THR A 198 -17.61 -0.78 -12.00
C THR A 198 -18.04 -1.79 -10.95
N SER A 199 -18.23 -1.38 -9.70
CA SER A 199 -18.60 -2.27 -8.57
C SER A 199 -17.67 -3.47 -8.29
N MET A 200 -16.37 -3.31 -8.54
CA MET A 200 -15.34 -4.30 -8.23
C MET A 200 -15.30 -4.64 -6.74
N ARG A 201 -15.10 -5.91 -6.41
CA ARG A 201 -14.88 -6.39 -5.05
C ARG A 201 -13.93 -7.58 -5.02
N ILE A 202 -12.93 -7.49 -4.15
CA ILE A 202 -12.01 -8.58 -3.82
C ILE A 202 -11.94 -8.68 -2.31
N ASP A 203 -12.29 -9.84 -1.75
CA ASP A 203 -12.12 -10.17 -0.35
C ASP A 203 -11.09 -11.31 -0.26
N SER A 204 -10.03 -11.13 0.52
CA SER A 204 -8.90 -12.06 0.60
C SER A 204 -8.49 -12.37 2.03
N PHE A 205 -8.06 -13.61 2.26
CA PHE A 205 -7.33 -13.99 3.45
C PHE A 205 -5.84 -13.93 3.18
N LEU A 206 -5.09 -13.53 4.19
CA LEU A 206 -3.64 -13.42 4.13
C LEU A 206 -3.03 -14.38 5.13
N ALA A 207 -1.96 -15.04 4.73
CA ALA A 207 -1.16 -15.90 5.59
C ALA A 207 0.31 -15.73 5.26
N GLY A 208 1.16 -15.61 6.28
CA GLY A 208 2.53 -15.21 6.05
C GLY A 208 3.45 -15.38 7.25
N GLY A 209 4.65 -14.86 7.10
CA GLY A 209 5.65 -14.84 8.15
C GLY A 209 6.55 -13.62 8.00
N GLY A 210 7.18 -13.24 9.11
CA GLY A 210 8.14 -12.16 9.13
C GLY A 210 9.25 -12.40 10.13
N VAL A 211 10.31 -11.65 9.94
CA VAL A 211 11.40 -11.54 10.91
C VAL A 211 11.71 -10.07 11.10
N GLU A 212 11.77 -9.65 12.35
CA GLU A 212 12.17 -8.32 12.77
C GLU A 212 13.42 -8.42 13.65
N VAL A 213 14.33 -7.48 13.48
CA VAL A 213 15.53 -7.31 14.28
C VAL A 213 15.48 -5.92 14.85
N LEU A 214 15.55 -5.80 16.17
CA LEU A 214 15.58 -4.53 16.87
C LEU A 214 16.90 -4.39 17.59
N HIS A 215 17.45 -3.19 17.57
CA HIS A 215 18.62 -2.84 18.34
C HIS A 215 18.41 -1.49 19.00
N GLU A 216 18.49 -1.48 20.33
CA GLU A 216 18.26 -0.29 21.15
C GLU A 216 19.50 0.02 21.97
N ARG A 217 19.98 1.25 21.90
CA ARG A 217 21.18 1.67 22.60
C ARG A 217 21.01 3.04 23.22
N ALA A 218 21.17 3.11 24.54
CA ALA A 218 21.40 4.37 25.23
C ALA A 218 22.79 4.93 24.85
N LEU A 219 22.83 6.19 24.45
CA LEU A 219 24.02 6.95 24.13
C LEU A 219 24.27 8.00 25.24
N ALA A 220 25.36 8.76 25.11
CA ALA A 220 25.63 9.87 26.03
C ALA A 220 24.49 10.91 26.01
N ASP A 221 24.39 11.69 27.08
CA ASP A 221 23.46 12.83 27.18
C ASP A 221 21.97 12.48 27.05
N GLY A 222 21.58 11.26 27.42
CA GLY A 222 20.18 10.81 27.41
C GLY A 222 19.61 10.54 26.01
N LEU A 223 20.49 10.46 25.02
CA LEU A 223 20.13 10.05 23.66
C LEU A 223 19.83 8.56 23.59
N ARG A 224 18.84 8.16 22.80
CA ARG A 224 18.50 6.77 22.54
C ARG A 224 18.49 6.52 21.04
N LEU A 225 19.26 5.51 20.62
CA LEU A 225 19.28 5.02 19.25
C LEU A 225 18.42 3.77 19.16
N HIS A 226 17.47 3.78 18.23
CA HIS A 226 16.63 2.65 17.89
C HIS A 226 16.85 2.29 16.42
N LEU A 227 17.37 1.10 16.15
CA LEU A 227 17.49 0.54 14.82
C LEU A 227 16.52 -0.64 14.70
N MET A 228 15.84 -0.73 13.57
CA MET A 228 14.92 -1.82 13.28
C MET A 228 15.09 -2.26 11.83
N GLY A 229 15.18 -3.56 11.59
CA GLY A 229 15.09 -4.16 10.28
C GLY A 229 13.98 -5.19 10.28
N ARG A 230 13.09 -5.16 9.30
CA ARG A 230 11.99 -6.13 9.19
C ARG A 230 11.81 -6.60 7.77
N PHE A 231 11.57 -7.90 7.62
CA PHE A 231 11.07 -8.51 6.40
C PHE A 231 9.77 -9.23 6.71
N SER A 232 8.78 -9.11 5.84
CA SER A 232 7.50 -9.80 5.95
C SER A 232 7.05 -10.26 4.58
N GLU A 233 6.50 -11.46 4.51
CA GLU A 233 5.94 -12.03 3.29
C GLU A 233 4.54 -12.59 3.59
N PHE A 234 3.59 -12.26 2.72
CA PHE A 234 2.21 -12.74 2.78
C PHE A 234 1.86 -13.45 1.49
N ALA A 235 1.23 -14.61 1.59
CA ALA A 235 0.46 -15.20 0.50
C ALA A 235 -0.97 -14.64 0.55
N ASP A 236 -1.49 -14.26 -0.61
CA ASP A 236 -2.89 -13.87 -0.78
C ASP A 236 -3.73 -15.07 -1.23
N ILE A 237 -4.85 -15.27 -0.53
CA ILE A 237 -5.82 -16.32 -0.80
C ILE A 237 -7.19 -15.66 -1.03
N PRO A 238 -7.57 -15.37 -2.28
CA PRO A 238 -8.86 -14.76 -2.58
C PRO A 238 -10.01 -15.66 -2.16
N SER A 239 -10.88 -15.12 -1.32
CA SER A 239 -12.07 -15.81 -0.80
C SER A 239 -13.31 -15.48 -1.61
N ARG A 240 -13.44 -14.22 -2.06
CA ARG A 240 -14.59 -13.76 -2.84
C ARG A 240 -14.14 -12.68 -3.81
N VAL A 241 -14.44 -12.89 -5.10
CA VAL A 241 -14.21 -11.92 -6.17
C VAL A 241 -15.52 -11.62 -6.88
N SER A 242 -15.71 -10.39 -7.33
CA SER A 242 -16.88 -9.97 -8.11
C SER A 242 -16.86 -10.51 -9.54
N ASP A 243 -15.67 -10.75 -10.09
CA ASP A 243 -15.47 -11.39 -11.39
C ASP A 243 -14.27 -12.36 -11.35
N PRO A 244 -14.34 -13.54 -12.00
CA PRO A 244 -13.24 -14.50 -12.00
C PRO A 244 -11.92 -13.98 -12.59
N SER A 245 -11.96 -12.97 -13.47
CA SER A 245 -10.75 -12.34 -14.03
C SER A 245 -9.89 -11.61 -12.99
N LEU A 246 -10.49 -11.24 -11.85
CA LEU A 246 -9.80 -10.56 -10.75
C LEU A 246 -9.17 -11.53 -9.76
N LYS A 247 -9.38 -12.84 -9.93
CA LYS A 247 -8.80 -13.84 -9.06
C LYS A 247 -7.33 -14.03 -9.45
N SER A 248 -6.43 -13.44 -8.68
CA SER A 248 -5.01 -13.76 -8.73
C SER A 248 -4.59 -14.53 -7.49
N THR A 249 -3.43 -15.16 -7.53
CA THR A 249 -2.79 -15.72 -6.33
C THR A 249 -1.35 -15.31 -6.42
N GLY A 250 -0.90 -14.51 -5.47
CA GLY A 250 0.49 -14.10 -5.41
C GLY A 250 1.00 -14.00 -3.98
N SER A 251 2.25 -13.57 -3.87
CA SER A 251 2.80 -13.13 -2.61
C SER A 251 3.12 -11.64 -2.63
N PHE A 252 3.09 -11.05 -1.44
CA PHE A 252 3.50 -9.67 -1.17
C PHE A 252 4.65 -9.72 -0.18
N GLY A 253 5.84 -9.32 -0.62
CA GLY A 253 7.00 -9.15 0.23
C GLY A 253 7.24 -7.67 0.55
N PHE A 254 7.57 -7.38 1.79
CA PHE A 254 7.90 -6.03 2.25
C PHE A 254 9.11 -6.06 3.19
N ALA A 255 10.08 -5.21 2.91
CA ALA A 255 11.25 -5.01 3.74
C ALA A 255 11.36 -3.56 4.20
N THR A 256 11.61 -3.37 5.49
CA THR A 256 11.77 -2.07 6.13
C THR A 256 13.07 -2.01 6.89
N VAL A 257 13.76 -0.89 6.81
CA VAL A 257 14.86 -0.54 7.71
C VAL A 257 14.56 0.83 8.29
N ASN A 258 14.55 0.95 9.61
CA ASN A 258 14.30 2.17 10.35
C ASN A 258 15.48 2.49 11.25
N ALA A 259 15.87 3.76 11.27
CA ALA A 259 16.79 4.32 12.24
C ALA A 259 16.12 5.53 12.88
N GLN A 260 16.00 5.52 14.21
CA GLN A 260 15.43 6.59 15.00
C GLN A 260 16.43 6.99 16.07
N LEU A 261 16.57 8.30 16.26
CA LEU A 261 17.31 8.90 17.35
C LEU A 261 16.35 9.81 18.10
N ASP A 262 16.30 9.67 19.42
CA ASP A 262 15.54 10.58 20.28
C ASP A 262 16.35 11.05 21.47
N GLY A 263 16.03 12.26 21.95
CA GLY A 263 16.79 12.92 23.00
C GLY A 263 15.95 13.92 23.79
N PRO A 264 16.44 14.34 24.97
CA PRO A 264 15.73 15.27 25.83
C PRO A 264 15.65 16.66 25.19
N LEU A 265 14.48 17.29 25.30
CA LEU A 265 14.21 18.71 25.05
C LEU A 265 14.02 19.49 26.36
N GLY A 266 13.83 18.79 27.49
CA GLY A 266 13.67 19.36 28.83
C GLY A 266 12.25 19.22 29.38
N HIS A 267 11.90 20.03 30.38
CA HIS A 267 10.64 19.94 31.15
C HIS A 267 9.63 21.03 30.78
N LEU A 268 9.44 21.29 29.48
CA LEU A 268 8.47 22.29 29.03
C LEU A 268 7.07 21.65 29.00
N PHE A 269 6.29 21.88 30.06
CA PHE A 269 4.89 21.47 30.26
C PHE A 269 4.62 19.99 30.56
N ALA A 270 5.66 19.15 30.63
CA ALA A 270 5.57 17.74 30.98
C ALA A 270 6.80 17.27 31.76
N ASP A 271 6.70 16.07 32.35
CA ASP A 271 7.78 15.46 33.14
C ASP A 271 9.01 15.15 32.28
N ASP A 272 8.86 14.70 31.03
CA ASP A 272 9.95 14.63 30.05
C ASP A 272 9.43 14.91 28.63
N LEU A 273 9.92 15.98 28.00
CA LEU A 273 9.69 16.27 26.59
C LEU A 273 10.92 15.84 25.80
N ARG A 274 10.70 15.05 24.74
CA ARG A 274 11.76 14.48 23.90
C ARG A 274 11.56 14.85 22.44
N TRP A 275 12.65 15.08 21.73
CA TRP A 275 12.64 15.19 20.27
C TRP A 275 12.91 13.83 19.64
N ILE A 276 12.35 13.61 18.46
CA ILE A 276 12.56 12.41 17.66
C ILE A 276 13.03 12.84 16.27
N ALA A 277 14.08 12.21 15.75
CA ALA A 277 14.42 12.23 14.33
C ALA A 277 14.52 10.80 13.82
N PHE A 278 14.00 10.54 12.63
CA PHE A 278 14.04 9.19 12.07
C PHE A 278 14.17 9.17 10.55
N SER A 279 14.67 8.06 10.05
CA SER A 279 14.69 7.69 8.65
C SER A 279 14.25 6.25 8.47
N ARG A 280 13.38 5.99 7.49
CA ARG A 280 12.87 4.65 7.19
C ARG A 280 12.97 4.37 5.69
N GLY A 281 13.78 3.38 5.33
CA GLY A 281 13.84 2.83 3.98
C GLY A 281 12.87 1.67 3.82
N ASN A 282 12.09 1.66 2.74
CA ASN A 282 11.09 0.64 2.47
C ASN A 282 11.30 0.07 1.07
N ILE A 283 11.12 -1.24 0.94
CA ILE A 283 11.27 -1.99 -0.30
C ILE A 283 10.11 -2.98 -0.44
N LEU A 284 9.38 -2.87 -1.55
CA LEU A 284 8.38 -3.82 -2.01
C LEU A 284 9.07 -4.89 -2.84
N ILE A 285 8.75 -6.16 -2.62
CA ILE A 285 9.44 -7.31 -3.22
C ILE A 285 8.46 -8.12 -4.05
N GLY A 286 8.74 -8.22 -5.35
CA GLY A 286 7.88 -8.85 -6.35
C GLY A 286 7.46 -7.88 -7.44
N SER A 287 6.28 -8.13 -8.03
CA SER A 287 5.68 -7.36 -9.13
C SER A 287 4.92 -6.09 -8.68
N GLN A 288 5.06 -5.66 -7.43
CA GLN A 288 4.27 -4.53 -6.88
C GLN A 288 4.57 -3.19 -7.56
N GLN A 289 5.79 -3.05 -8.08
CA GLN A 289 6.20 -1.85 -8.82
C GLN A 289 5.27 -1.57 -10.00
N ASP A 290 4.82 -2.63 -10.68
CA ASP A 290 4.03 -2.53 -11.90
C ASP A 290 2.66 -1.89 -11.66
N PHE A 291 2.15 -1.99 -10.43
CA PHE A 291 0.85 -1.45 -10.06
C PHE A 291 0.94 -0.13 -9.27
N LEU A 292 1.87 -0.03 -8.31
CA LEU A 292 2.00 1.18 -7.48
C LEU A 292 2.78 2.31 -8.16
N GLY A 293 3.56 1.98 -9.20
CA GLY A 293 4.47 2.91 -9.88
C GLY A 293 5.77 3.17 -9.11
N PHE A 294 5.98 2.48 -7.98
CA PHE A 294 7.19 2.53 -7.16
C PHE A 294 7.38 1.20 -6.42
N ASP A 295 8.63 0.81 -6.22
CA ASP A 295 9.06 -0.36 -5.43
C ASP A 295 9.80 0.04 -4.16
N LYS A 296 10.37 1.25 -4.12
CA LYS A 296 11.25 1.72 -3.04
C LYS A 296 10.99 3.16 -2.69
N PHE A 297 10.99 3.45 -1.40
CA PHE A 297 10.89 4.82 -0.90
C PHE A 297 11.61 4.99 0.44
N LEU A 298 12.11 6.21 0.64
CA LEU A 298 12.68 6.68 1.88
C LEU A 298 11.69 7.64 2.53
N GLU A 299 11.49 7.46 3.82
CA GLU A 299 10.78 8.40 4.67
C GLU A 299 11.77 9.04 5.63
N VAL A 300 11.72 10.36 5.75
CA VAL A 300 12.53 11.12 6.69
C VAL A 300 11.62 12.06 7.45
N GLY A 301 11.74 12.05 8.78
CA GLY A 301 10.84 12.81 9.62
C GLY A 301 11.40 13.09 10.99
N GLY A 302 10.56 13.77 11.77
CA GLY A 302 10.82 14.05 13.15
C GLY A 302 9.54 14.22 13.93
N GLY A 303 9.67 14.39 15.23
CA GLY A 303 8.52 14.48 16.12
C GLY A 303 8.88 14.91 17.51
N LEU A 304 7.85 14.95 18.34
CA LEU A 304 7.93 15.22 19.76
C LEU A 304 7.24 14.08 20.50
N GLU A 305 7.84 13.67 21.60
CA GLU A 305 7.27 12.72 22.55
C GLU A 305 7.16 13.39 23.91
N VAL A 306 5.99 13.27 24.50
CA VAL A 306 5.70 13.69 25.86
C VAL A 306 5.59 12.42 26.69
N VAL A 307 6.50 12.23 27.62
CA VAL A 307 6.46 11.14 28.60
C VAL A 307 5.98 11.73 29.91
N THR A 308 4.84 11.24 30.41
CA THR A 308 4.39 11.58 31.76
C THR A 308 3.52 10.45 32.31
N PRO A 309 3.81 9.96 33.53
CA PRO A 309 2.99 8.94 34.19
C PRO A 309 1.59 9.45 34.60
N HIS A 310 1.29 10.74 34.38
CA HIS A 310 0.08 11.40 34.87
C HIS A 310 -1.00 11.68 33.80
N LEU A 311 -0.87 11.17 32.57
CA LEU A 311 -1.87 11.39 31.50
C LEU A 311 -3.23 10.71 31.76
N GLY A 312 -3.31 9.82 32.77
CA GLY A 312 -4.52 9.07 33.12
C GLY A 312 -4.74 7.85 32.23
N TYR A 313 -5.59 6.91 32.68
CA TYR A 313 -5.96 5.69 31.95
C TYR A 313 -4.80 4.73 31.57
N GLY A 314 -3.67 4.78 32.27
CA GLY A 314 -2.51 3.93 31.99
C GLY A 314 -1.68 4.37 30.79
N ILE A 315 -1.85 5.61 30.31
CA ILE A 315 -1.02 6.17 29.24
C ILE A 315 0.28 6.71 29.84
N GLU A 316 1.42 6.18 29.42
CA GLU A 316 2.77 6.59 29.86
C GLU A 316 3.36 7.68 28.94
N GLY A 317 2.87 7.80 27.71
CA GLY A 317 3.37 8.80 26.77
C GLY A 317 2.52 9.04 25.53
N VAL A 318 2.67 10.23 24.96
CA VAL A 318 2.02 10.67 23.71
C VAL A 318 3.09 11.13 22.74
N THR A 319 3.00 10.68 21.50
CA THR A 319 3.96 11.04 20.46
C THR A 319 3.24 11.67 19.27
N LEU A 320 3.80 12.77 18.74
CA LEU A 320 3.38 13.41 17.50
C LEU A 320 4.56 13.41 16.52
N ARG A 321 4.36 12.86 15.32
CA ARG A 321 5.38 12.77 14.27
C ARG A 321 4.88 13.34 12.96
N GLY A 322 5.79 13.92 12.19
CA GLY A 322 5.57 14.29 10.80
C GLY A 322 6.76 13.89 9.94
N SER A 323 6.50 13.50 8.70
CA SER A 323 7.56 13.07 7.78
C SER A 323 7.24 13.39 6.33
N ALA A 324 8.29 13.38 5.51
CA ALA A 324 8.21 13.42 4.07
C ALA A 324 8.67 12.07 3.49
N ILE A 325 8.00 11.64 2.41
CA ILE A 325 8.30 10.42 1.67
C ILE A 325 8.87 10.81 0.31
N ILE A 326 9.99 10.20 -0.06
CA ILE A 326 10.70 10.44 -1.32
C ILE A 326 11.18 9.10 -1.86
N GLY A 327 10.84 8.78 -3.11
CA GLY A 327 11.29 7.57 -3.78
C GLY A 327 11.28 7.73 -5.29
N ASN A 328 11.69 6.68 -6.00
CA ASN A 328 11.61 6.67 -7.45
C ASN A 328 10.13 6.55 -7.85
N GLY A 329 9.56 7.60 -8.45
CA GLY A 329 8.16 7.62 -8.87
C GLY A 329 7.16 7.94 -7.76
N VAL A 330 7.58 8.17 -6.51
CA VAL A 330 6.69 8.44 -5.38
C VAL A 330 7.17 9.59 -4.51
N ARG A 331 6.22 10.40 -4.07
CA ARG A 331 6.40 11.43 -3.03
C ARG A 331 5.20 11.43 -2.10
N GLY A 332 5.41 11.88 -0.87
CA GLY A 332 4.31 11.91 0.09
C GLY A 332 4.66 12.58 1.39
N TRP A 333 3.71 12.54 2.32
CA TRP A 333 3.89 13.02 3.68
C TRP A 333 2.99 12.24 4.63
N THR A 334 3.38 12.22 5.90
CA THR A 334 2.63 11.59 6.99
C THR A 334 2.48 12.55 8.15
N ILE A 335 1.41 12.36 8.92
CA ILE A 335 1.27 12.89 10.27
C ILE A 335 0.79 11.72 11.13
N GLY A 336 1.50 11.45 12.21
CA GLY A 336 1.23 10.32 13.10
C GLY A 336 1.04 10.77 14.54
N LEU A 337 0.07 10.15 15.21
CA LEU A 337 -0.12 10.23 16.65
C LEU A 337 0.08 8.83 17.25
N GLY A 338 0.81 8.74 18.34
CA GLY A 338 1.08 7.49 19.05
C GLY A 338 0.79 7.63 20.54
N LEU A 339 0.34 6.53 21.16
CA LEU A 339 0.14 6.40 22.60
C LEU A 339 1.00 5.23 23.10
N ALA A 340 1.71 5.43 24.20
CA ALA A 340 2.42 4.38 24.93
C ALA A 340 1.67 4.06 26.23
N PHE A 341 1.65 2.79 26.60
CA PHE A 341 0.97 2.23 27.77
C PHE A 341 1.94 1.34 28.55
#